data_AF-A0A836V317-F1
#
_entry.id   AF-A0A836V317-F1
#
_cell.length_a   1.000
_cell.length_b   1.000
_cell.length_c   1.000
_cell.angle_alpha   90.00
_cell.angle_beta   90.00
_cell.angle_gamma   90.00
#
_symmetry.space_group_name_H-M   'P 1'
#
loop_
_entity.id
_entity.type
_entity.pdbx_description
1 polymer ?
#
loop_
_entity_poly.entity_id
_entity_poly.type
_entity_poly.pdbx_seq_one_letter_code
_entity_poly.pdbx_strand_id
1 'polypeptide(L)'
;MNKITLTAILILLFVTNKAMSVEFDVQKFLNKTYVTIGTGYKFDEERVYSTDSKGVRRLLDDHITARIEIGYQVSKHLTVGISHHSQWLSGSPFNDTNEYYKTEFFIDYTFSLGRL
;
A
#
# COMPACT_ATOMS: atom_id res chain seq x y z
N MET A 1 28.66 43.43 -2.45
CA MET A 1 29.04 42.02 -2.70
C MET A 1 29.17 41.86 -4.22
N ASN A 2 30.36 41.55 -4.74
CA ASN A 2 30.59 41.49 -6.18
C ASN A 2 29.94 40.23 -6.77
N LYS A 3 29.31 40.35 -7.93
CA LYS A 3 28.63 39.22 -8.60
C LYS A 3 29.56 38.01 -8.80
N ILE A 4 30.86 38.26 -8.99
CA ILE A 4 31.91 37.25 -9.13
C ILE A 4 32.07 36.41 -7.86
N THR A 5 31.92 37.00 -6.68
CA THR A 5 32.04 36.30 -5.39
C THR A 5 30.85 35.38 -5.15
N LEU A 6 29.65 35.75 -5.60
CA LEU A 6 28.44 34.94 -5.46
C LEU A 6 28.49 33.69 -6.35
N THR A 7 28.94 33.83 -7.60
CA THR A 7 29.05 32.71 -8.55
C THR A 7 30.10 31.68 -8.11
N ALA A 8 31.22 32.15 -7.55
CA ALA A 8 32.27 31.26 -7.04
C ALA A 8 31.79 30.41 -5.84
N ILE A 9 30.98 30.99 -4.94
CA ILE A 9 30.40 30.29 -3.80
C ILE A 9 29.39 29.22 -4.27
N LEU A 10 28.57 29.54 -5.28
CA LEU A 10 27.58 28.61 -5.82
C LEU A 10 28.25 27.39 -6.47
N ILE A 11 29.33 27.58 -7.23
CA ILE A 11 30.08 26.48 -7.85
C ILE A 11 30.75 25.61 -6.76
N LEU A 12 31.32 26.23 -5.72
CA LEU A 12 31.94 25.49 -4.61
C LEU A 12 30.94 24.62 -3.82
N LEU A 13 29.69 25.08 -3.70
CA LEU A 13 28.58 24.30 -3.10
C LEU A 13 28.18 23.09 -3.96
N PHE A 14 28.35 23.15 -5.28
CA PHE A 14 28.06 22.02 -6.16
C PHE A 14 29.19 20.97 -6.19
N VAL A 15 30.45 21.36 -6.02
CA VAL A 15 31.60 20.43 -6.08
C VAL A 15 31.77 19.59 -4.80
N THR A 16 31.13 19.96 -3.69
CA THR A 16 31.27 19.24 -2.40
C THR A 16 30.23 18.14 -2.16
N ASN A 17 29.27 17.95 -3.06
CA ASN A 17 28.41 16.77 -3.04
C ASN A 17 29.20 15.56 -3.56
N LYS A 18 30.13 15.07 -2.73
CA LYS A 18 30.62 13.71 -2.88
C LYS A 18 29.37 12.83 -2.83
N ALA A 19 29.06 12.18 -3.94
CA ALA A 19 28.11 11.08 -3.96
C ALA A 19 28.61 10.07 -2.93
N MET A 20 28.06 10.12 -1.72
CA MET A 20 28.22 9.04 -0.77
C MET A 20 27.56 7.86 -1.43
N SER A 21 28.37 6.92 -1.90
CA SER A 21 27.94 5.56 -2.18
C SER A 21 27.50 4.98 -0.84
N VAL A 22 26.26 5.26 -0.45
CA VAL A 22 25.60 4.57 0.64
C VAL A 22 25.37 3.17 0.12
N GLU A 23 26.17 2.22 0.59
CA GLU A 23 25.95 0.81 0.32
C GLU A 23 24.52 0.48 0.78
N PHE A 24 23.72 -0.04 -0.16
CA PHE A 24 22.34 -0.39 0.13
C PHE A 24 22.31 -1.60 1.05
N ASP A 25 21.96 -1.38 2.31
CA ASP A 25 21.79 -2.44 3.29
C ASP A 25 20.45 -3.16 3.05
N VAL A 26 20.54 -4.28 2.33
CA VAL A 26 19.40 -5.15 2.02
C VAL A 26 18.71 -5.63 3.30
N GLN A 27 19.47 -5.99 4.34
CA GLN A 27 18.87 -6.52 5.57
C GLN A 27 18.09 -5.45 6.32
N LYS A 28 18.64 -4.24 6.40
CA LYS A 28 17.94 -3.09 6.98
C LYS A 28 16.68 -2.74 6.20
N PHE A 29 16.71 -2.86 4.87
CA PHE A 29 15.53 -2.69 4.04
C PHE A 29 14.49 -3.78 4.34
N LEU A 30 14.85 -5.06 4.29
CA LEU A 30 13.95 -6.19 4.54
C LEU A 30 13.36 -6.20 5.95
N ASN A 31 14.11 -5.76 6.96
CA ASN A 31 13.61 -5.63 8.33
C ASN A 31 12.53 -4.55 8.49
N LYS A 32 12.49 -3.57 7.58
CA LYS A 32 11.48 -2.51 7.56
C LYS A 32 10.34 -2.77 6.58
N THR A 33 10.57 -3.64 5.59
CA THR A 33 9.52 -4.11 4.67
C THR A 33 8.66 -5.15 5.38
N TYR A 34 7.35 -5.02 5.25
CA TYR A 34 6.39 -5.94 5.86
C TYR A 34 5.39 -6.45 4.83
N VAL A 35 4.83 -7.61 5.15
CA VAL A 35 3.63 -8.15 4.50
C VAL A 35 2.57 -8.34 5.56
N THR A 36 1.34 -7.94 5.23
CA THR A 36 0.15 -8.19 6.03
C THR A 36 -0.78 -9.09 5.24
N ILE A 37 -1.29 -10.12 5.89
CA ILE A 37 -2.38 -10.95 5.39
C ILE A 37 -3.49 -10.92 6.44
N GLY A 38 -4.71 -10.67 6.00
CA GLY A 38 -5.85 -10.52 6.89
C GLY A 38 -7.15 -11.00 6.30
N THR A 39 -8.12 -11.20 7.18
CA THR A 39 -9.52 -11.39 6.83
C THR A 39 -10.34 -10.27 7.44
N GLY A 40 -11.38 -9.83 6.74
CA GLY A 40 -12.25 -8.76 7.19
C GLY A 40 -13.73 -9.12 7.13
N TYR A 41 -14.51 -8.30 7.83
CA TYR A 41 -15.96 -8.36 7.81
C TYR A 41 -16.54 -6.97 7.48
N LYS A 42 -17.41 -6.89 6.48
CA LYS A 42 -18.12 -5.67 6.07
C LYS A 42 -19.39 -5.49 6.90
N PHE A 43 -19.50 -4.38 7.61
CA PHE A 43 -20.71 -4.03 8.36
C PHE A 43 -21.70 -3.25 7.50
N ASP A 44 -21.17 -2.44 6.59
CA ASP A 44 -21.93 -1.58 5.70
C ASP A 44 -21.18 -1.44 4.39
N GLU A 45 -21.90 -1.54 3.28
CA GLU A 45 -21.37 -1.45 1.93
C GLU A 45 -22.48 -0.96 1.01
N GLU A 46 -22.12 -0.10 0.05
CA GLU A 46 -23.05 0.25 -1.01
C GLU A 46 -23.48 -0.99 -1.78
N ARG A 47 -24.79 -1.23 -1.84
CA ARG A 47 -25.36 -2.38 -2.54
C ARG A 47 -25.08 -2.31 -4.03
N VAL A 48 -24.10 -3.09 -4.49
CA VAL A 48 -23.81 -3.26 -5.92
C VAL A 48 -24.72 -4.34 -6.49
N TYR A 49 -25.51 -3.97 -7.50
CA TYR A 49 -26.32 -4.92 -8.26
C TYR A 49 -25.51 -5.45 -9.43
N SER A 50 -25.28 -6.77 -9.47
CA SER A 50 -24.72 -7.44 -10.64
C SER A 50 -25.85 -7.93 -11.54
N THR A 51 -25.75 -7.68 -12.83
CA THR A 51 -26.71 -8.17 -13.83
C THR A 51 -26.13 -9.40 -14.49
N ASP A 52 -26.81 -10.55 -14.38
CA ASP A 52 -26.36 -11.77 -15.04
C ASP A 52 -26.56 -11.71 -16.57
N SER A 53 -26.03 -12.71 -17.29
CA SER A 53 -26.16 -12.81 -18.76
C SER A 53 -27.60 -12.94 -19.28
N LYS A 54 -28.57 -13.09 -18.37
CA LYS A 54 -30.02 -13.14 -18.65
C LYS A 54 -30.73 -11.83 -18.27
N GLY A 55 -30.00 -10.80 -17.84
CA GLY A 55 -30.55 -9.51 -17.44
C GLY A 55 -31.11 -9.47 -16.02
N VAL A 56 -30.89 -10.51 -15.21
CA VAL A 56 -31.42 -10.56 -13.84
C VAL A 56 -30.45 -9.83 -12.91
N ARG A 57 -30.95 -8.77 -12.25
CA ARG A 57 -30.22 -8.08 -11.19
C ARG A 57 -30.20 -8.92 -9.92
N ARG A 58 -29.01 -9.30 -9.48
CA ARG A 58 -28.76 -9.96 -8.19
C ARG A 58 -27.99 -9.01 -7.29
N LEU A 59 -28.40 -8.97 -6.03
CA LEU A 59 -27.61 -8.35 -4.97
C LEU A 59 -26.48 -9.33 -4.63
N LEU A 60 -25.23 -8.90 -4.80
CA LEU A 60 -24.09 -9.63 -4.26
C LEU A 60 -23.92 -9.13 -2.82
N ASP A 61 -24.23 -9.99 -1.86
CA ASP A 61 -24.07 -9.73 -0.44
C ASP A 61 -22.90 -10.58 0.06
N ASP A 62 -21.69 -10.03 -0.02
CA ASP A 62 -20.47 -10.70 0.48
C ASP A 62 -19.84 -9.87 1.60
N HIS A 63 -20.15 -10.27 2.83
CA HIS A 63 -19.62 -9.63 4.02
C HIS A 63 -18.17 -10.03 4.33
N ILE A 64 -17.63 -11.09 3.73
CA ILE A 64 -16.29 -11.59 4.09
C ILE A 64 -15.27 -11.05 3.10
N THR A 65 -14.20 -10.45 3.62
CA THR A 65 -13.09 -9.95 2.80
C THR A 65 -11.77 -10.59 3.13
N ALA A 66 -10.89 -10.60 2.13
CA ALA A 66 -9.49 -10.93 2.27
C ALA A 66 -8.68 -9.65 2.03
N ARG A 67 -7.59 -9.51 2.78
CA ARG A 67 -6.66 -8.40 2.67
C ARG A 67 -5.25 -8.90 2.48
N ILE A 68 -4.55 -8.30 1.54
CA ILE A 68 -3.11 -8.40 1.44
C ILE A 68 -2.51 -6.99 1.37
N GLU A 69 -1.42 -6.77 2.08
CA GLU A 69 -0.67 -5.52 2.01
C GLU A 69 0.82 -5.83 1.94
N ILE A 70 1.53 -5.08 1.10
CA ILE A 70 2.98 -4.98 1.17
C ILE A 70 3.34 -3.53 1.43
N GLY A 71 4.23 -3.30 2.39
CA GLY A 71 4.58 -1.95 2.79
C GLY A 71 5.96 -1.83 3.42
N TYR A 72 6.27 -0.61 3.83
CA TYR A 72 7.54 -0.21 4.39
C TYR A 72 7.34 0.69 5.62
N GLN A 73 8.06 0.38 6.70
CA GLN A 73 8.07 1.17 7.92
C GLN A 73 9.06 2.33 7.81
N VAL A 74 8.52 3.54 7.58
CA VAL A 74 9.31 4.78 7.51
C VAL A 74 9.81 5.16 8.91
N SER A 75 8.94 5.08 9.92
CA SER A 75 9.24 5.36 11.32
C SER A 75 8.43 4.47 12.27
N LYS A 76 8.65 4.59 13.58
CA LYS A 76 7.88 3.86 14.61
C LYS A 76 6.36 4.07 14.49
N HIS A 77 5.93 5.20 13.91
CA HIS A 77 4.52 5.60 13.84
C HIS A 77 4.00 5.81 12.42
N LEU A 78 4.85 5.58 11.40
CA LEU A 78 4.49 5.81 10.01
C LEU A 78 4.90 4.61 9.16
N THR A 79 3.91 4.05 8.49
CA THR A 79 4.05 3.03 7.45
C THR A 79 3.44 3.55 6.16
N VAL A 80 3.98 3.08 5.03
CA VAL A 80 3.42 3.32 3.71
C VAL A 80 3.38 2.00 2.97
N GLY A 81 2.34 1.76 2.18
CA GLY A 81 2.18 0.48 1.52
C GLY A 81 1.11 0.51 0.45
N ILE A 82 1.03 -0.61 -0.27
CA ILE A 82 -0.02 -0.90 -1.22
C ILE A 82 -0.82 -2.04 -0.63
N SER A 83 -2.11 -1.79 -0.42
CA SER A 83 -3.05 -2.79 0.09
C SER A 83 -4.09 -3.11 -0.98
N HIS A 84 -4.40 -4.39 -1.08
CA HIS A 84 -5.45 -4.90 -1.93
C HIS A 84 -6.47 -5.66 -1.08
N HIS A 85 -7.74 -5.34 -1.27
CA HIS A 85 -8.86 -5.90 -0.53
C HIS A 85 -9.76 -6.59 -1.55
N SER A 86 -10.04 -7.87 -1.35
CA SER A 86 -10.93 -8.65 -2.22
C SER A 86 -12.13 -9.19 -1.44
N GLN A 87 -13.25 -9.34 -2.13
CA GLN A 87 -14.39 -10.14 -1.64
C GLN A 87 -13.99 -11.62 -1.65
N TRP A 88 -14.22 -12.34 -0.55
CA TRP A 88 -13.72 -13.70 -0.38
C TRP A 88 -14.48 -14.71 -1.27
N LEU A 89 -15.78 -14.50 -1.45
CA LEU A 89 -16.67 -15.46 -2.11
C LEU A 89 -16.96 -15.12 -3.57
N SER A 90 -16.49 -13.97 -4.07
CA SER A 90 -16.72 -13.53 -5.45
C SER A 90 -15.79 -14.18 -6.48
N GLY A 91 -14.90 -15.08 -6.08
CA GLY A 91 -14.18 -15.99 -6.99
C GLY A 91 -13.05 -15.37 -7.82
N SER A 92 -12.69 -14.10 -7.59
CA SER A 92 -11.52 -13.47 -8.20
C SER A 92 -10.98 -12.36 -7.29
N PRO A 93 -9.65 -12.24 -7.09
CA PRO A 93 -9.06 -11.10 -6.39
C PRO A 93 -9.16 -9.80 -7.22
N PHE A 94 -9.77 -9.83 -8.40
CA PHE A 94 -10.01 -8.66 -9.23
C PHE A 94 -11.49 -8.66 -9.60
N ASN A 95 -12.32 -8.05 -8.76
CA ASN A 95 -13.68 -7.69 -9.17
C ASN A 95 -13.63 -6.28 -9.76
N ASP A 96 -14.16 -6.10 -10.98
CA ASP A 96 -14.37 -4.78 -11.61
C ASP A 96 -15.61 -4.04 -11.07
N THR A 97 -16.10 -4.43 -9.89
CA THR A 97 -17.24 -3.77 -9.27
C THR A 97 -16.77 -2.50 -8.56
N ASN A 98 -17.22 -1.34 -9.03
CA ASN A 98 -17.04 -0.07 -8.32
C ASN A 98 -17.71 -0.14 -6.94
N GLU A 99 -16.94 -0.42 -5.90
CA GLU A 99 -17.34 -0.25 -4.50
C GLU A 99 -17.03 1.21 -4.09
N TYR A 100 -18.06 2.04 -3.88
CA TYR A 100 -17.89 3.47 -3.61
C TYR A 100 -17.68 3.79 -2.12
N TYR A 101 -18.33 3.02 -1.23
CA TYR A 101 -18.09 3.08 0.21
C TYR A 101 -18.31 1.72 0.88
N LYS A 102 -17.52 1.47 1.92
CA LYS A 102 -17.69 0.35 2.84
C LYS A 102 -17.06 0.63 4.19
N THR A 103 -17.63 0.02 5.23
CA THR A 103 -17.08 -0.01 6.59
C THR A 103 -16.69 -1.45 6.91
N GLU A 104 -15.40 -1.67 7.17
CA GLU A 104 -14.83 -2.99 7.38
C GLU A 104 -13.98 -3.04 8.65
N PHE A 105 -13.99 -4.18 9.32
CA PHE A 105 -12.99 -4.52 10.34
C PHE A 105 -12.11 -5.64 9.82
N PHE A 106 -10.80 -5.53 10.09
CA PHE A 106 -9.82 -6.53 9.68
C PHE A 106 -9.13 -7.14 10.91
N ILE A 107 -8.91 -8.46 10.83
CA ILE A 107 -7.97 -9.17 11.68
C ILE A 107 -6.73 -9.45 10.83
N ASP A 108 -5.67 -8.71 11.13
CA ASP A 108 -4.44 -8.70 10.34
C ASP A 108 -3.31 -9.45 11.06
N TYR A 109 -2.58 -10.25 10.29
CA TYR A 109 -1.29 -10.80 10.68
C TYR A 109 -0.18 -10.15 9.85
N THR A 110 0.71 -9.42 10.52
CA THR A 110 1.82 -8.69 9.89
C THR A 110 3.16 -9.29 10.29
N PHE A 111 4.03 -9.50 9.29
CA PHE A 111 5.40 -9.96 9.50
C PHE A 111 6.40 -9.15 8.67
N SER A 112 7.61 -8.94 9.20
CA SER A 112 8.69 -8.31 8.44
C SER A 112 9.37 -9.33 7.53
N LEU A 113 9.71 -8.94 6.31
CA LEU A 113 10.38 -9.83 5.36
C LEU A 113 11.79 -10.26 5.82
N GLY A 114 12.48 -9.43 6.60
CA GLY A 114 13.80 -9.78 7.14
C GLY A 114 13.81 -10.85 8.23
N ARG A 115 12.64 -11.38 8.62
CA ARG A 115 12.48 -12.46 9.62
C ARG A 115 11.91 -13.75 9.04
N LEU A 116 11.63 -13.78 7.74
CA LEU A 116 11.27 -14.99 7.01
C LEU A 116 12.54 -15.74 6.60
#